data_AF-A0A7V7ML39-F1
#
_entry.id   AF-A0A7V7ML39-F1
#
_cell.length_a   1.000
_cell.length_b   1.000
_cell.length_c   1.000
_cell.angle_alpha   90.00
_cell.angle_beta   90.00
_cell.angle_gamma   90.00
#
_symmetry.space_group_name_H-M   'P 1'
#
loop_
_entity.id
_entity.type
_entity.pdbx_description
1 polymer ?
#
loop_
_entity_poly.entity_id
_entity_poly.type
_entity_poly.pdbx_seq_one_letter_code
_entity_poly.pdbx_strand_id
1 'polypeptide(L)'
;MVTQQDNAATGFGEFPSQALPRLVFVVPQELPLAEVAERLLRRWRRDWHQRPPAWILVEEGRHANLVEMLRRRLAKTSPLPSPPNVDGLFRDATLAALDGGATLVTGGQDLSDAGLQATLFVNVKPSLRLLHNPEVQGPILCLSRSSGPERNRFLLEQMESPVRLHRFQTQRTES
;
A
#
# COMPACT_ATOMS: atom_id res chain seq x y z
N MET A 1 26.01 30.52 -47.07
CA MET A 1 24.78 29.74 -47.30
C MET A 1 25.10 28.30 -46.94
N VAL A 2 24.24 27.65 -46.15
CA VAL A 2 24.42 26.38 -45.40
C VAL A 2 25.01 26.55 -43.99
N THR A 3 24.14 26.35 -43.00
CA THR A 3 24.24 25.58 -41.73
C THR A 3 23.06 26.05 -40.86
N GLN A 4 22.34 25.27 -40.06
CA GLN A 4 22.25 23.85 -39.75
C GLN A 4 21.02 23.80 -38.81
N GLN A 5 20.11 22.87 -39.05
CA GLN A 5 18.91 22.68 -38.20
C GLN A 5 19.32 21.90 -36.96
N ASP A 6 19.58 22.58 -35.84
CA ASP A 6 19.67 21.94 -34.53
C ASP A 6 18.30 21.97 -33.86
N ASN A 7 17.53 20.91 -34.11
CA ASN A 7 16.33 20.58 -33.36
C ASN A 7 16.75 19.65 -32.21
N ALA A 8 17.26 20.23 -31.12
CA ALA A 8 17.57 19.51 -29.88
C ALA A 8 16.82 20.16 -28.70
N ALA A 9 15.49 20.14 -28.79
CA ALA A 9 14.65 20.28 -27.60
C ALA A 9 14.36 18.88 -27.04
N THR A 10 15.36 18.21 -26.47
CA THR A 10 15.15 17.13 -25.48
C THR A 10 14.67 17.76 -24.18
N GLY A 11 13.44 18.27 -24.21
CA GLY A 11 12.66 18.48 -23.00
C GLY A 11 12.07 17.15 -22.59
N PHE A 12 12.83 16.32 -21.87
CA PHE A 12 12.20 15.35 -20.98
C PHE A 12 11.49 16.18 -19.92
N GLY A 13 10.20 16.47 -20.16
CA GLY A 13 9.36 17.13 -19.20
C GLY A 13 9.42 16.34 -17.91
N GLU A 14 9.99 16.96 -16.88
CA GLU A 14 9.81 16.57 -15.49
C GLU A 14 8.31 16.43 -15.27
N PHE A 15 7.81 15.20 -15.24
CA PHE A 15 6.54 14.96 -14.59
C PHE A 15 6.87 14.88 -13.10
N PRO A 16 6.52 15.88 -12.28
CA PRO A 16 6.31 15.58 -10.88
C PRO A 16 5.10 14.65 -10.86
N SER A 17 5.35 13.35 -10.95
CA SER A 17 4.40 12.33 -10.57
C SER A 17 4.15 12.58 -9.08
N GLN A 18 3.22 13.48 -8.77
CA GLN A 18 2.76 13.68 -7.41
C GLN A 18 2.13 12.35 -7.01
N ALA A 19 2.89 11.53 -6.29
CA ALA A 19 2.41 10.27 -5.78
C ALA A 19 1.10 10.52 -5.04
N LEU A 20 0.08 9.75 -5.36
CA LEU A 20 -1.20 9.87 -4.69
C LEU A 20 -1.01 9.70 -3.17
N PRO A 21 -1.83 10.36 -2.34
CA PRO A 21 -1.71 10.23 -0.89
C PRO A 21 -1.87 8.77 -0.47
N ARG A 22 -1.08 8.36 0.53
CA ARG A 22 -1.10 7.00 1.06
C ARG A 22 -2.46 6.69 1.67
N LEU A 23 -3.05 5.58 1.29
CA LEU A 23 -4.30 5.14 1.92
C LEU A 23 -4.00 4.55 3.29
N VAL A 24 -4.66 5.07 4.32
CA VAL A 24 -4.64 4.47 5.67
C VAL A 24 -6.03 4.00 6.03
N PHE A 25 -6.17 2.72 6.36
CA PHE A 25 -7.40 2.09 6.80
C PHE A 25 -7.37 1.90 8.30
N VAL A 26 -8.32 2.51 9.02
CA VAL A 26 -8.55 2.22 10.44
C VAL A 26 -9.70 1.24 10.53
N VAL A 27 -9.44 0.04 11.03
CA VAL A 27 -10.43 -1.04 11.10
C VAL A 27 -11.35 -0.83 12.31
N PRO A 28 -12.66 -0.60 12.11
CA PRO A 28 -13.61 -0.41 13.21
C PRO A 28 -13.91 -1.72 13.94
N GLN A 29 -14.13 -1.67 15.25
CA GLN A 29 -14.38 -2.84 16.10
C GLN A 29 -15.71 -3.53 15.77
N GLU A 30 -16.71 -2.72 15.44
CA GLU A 30 -18.10 -3.10 15.25
C GLU A 30 -18.39 -3.83 13.94
N LEU A 31 -17.55 -3.68 12.90
CA LEU A 31 -17.78 -4.35 11.62
C LEU A 31 -17.19 -5.76 11.58
N PRO A 32 -17.87 -6.75 10.98
CA PRO A 32 -17.30 -8.08 10.74
C PRO A 32 -16.01 -8.00 9.92
N LEU A 33 -14.96 -8.73 10.34
CA LEU A 33 -13.66 -8.70 9.64
C LEU A 33 -13.74 -9.18 8.18
N ALA A 34 -14.69 -10.07 7.87
CA ALA A 34 -14.92 -10.51 6.50
C ALA A 34 -15.34 -9.36 5.57
N GLU A 35 -16.27 -8.52 6.04
CA GLU A 35 -16.74 -7.34 5.33
C GLU A 35 -15.63 -6.30 5.21
N VAL A 36 -14.90 -6.06 6.30
CA VAL A 36 -13.73 -5.16 6.32
C VAL A 36 -12.71 -5.58 5.26
N ALA A 37 -12.32 -6.85 5.23
CA ALA A 37 -11.34 -7.37 4.28
C ALA A 37 -11.81 -7.19 2.83
N GLU A 38 -13.08 -7.46 2.54
CA GLU A 38 -13.63 -7.27 1.19
C GLU A 38 -13.63 -5.80 0.78
N ARG A 39 -14.15 -4.91 1.63
CA ARG A 39 -14.23 -3.47 1.35
C ARG A 39 -12.84 -2.85 1.18
N LEU A 40 -11.90 -3.26 2.03
CA LEU A 40 -10.50 -2.83 1.95
C LEU A 40 -9.87 -3.22 0.62
N LEU A 41 -9.94 -4.51 0.24
CA LEU A 41 -9.34 -4.99 -0.99
C LEU A 41 -10.00 -4.35 -2.23
N ARG A 42 -11.33 -4.18 -2.21
CA ARG A 42 -12.06 -3.49 -3.28
C ARG A 42 -11.58 -2.04 -3.44
N ARG A 43 -11.43 -1.30 -2.33
CA ARG A 43 -10.98 0.10 -2.37
C ARG A 43 -9.53 0.21 -2.82
N TRP A 44 -8.67 -0.64 -2.26
CA TRP A 44 -7.24 -0.66 -2.55
C TRP A 44 -6.97 -0.97 -4.02
N ARG A 45 -7.59 -2.02 -4.58
CA ARG A 45 -7.43 -2.45 -5.99
C ARG A 45 -7.84 -1.42 -7.04
N ARG A 46 -8.51 -0.33 -6.68
CA ARG A 46 -8.91 0.69 -7.68
C ARG A 46 -7.72 1.47 -8.23
N ASP A 47 -6.75 1.80 -7.39
CA ASP A 47 -5.64 2.73 -7.74
C ASP A 47 -4.27 2.23 -7.27
N TRP A 48 -4.17 0.97 -6.81
CA TRP A 48 -2.98 0.38 -6.20
C TRP A 48 -1.68 0.50 -7.03
N HIS A 49 -1.77 0.53 -8.36
CA HIS A 49 -0.62 0.70 -9.26
C HIS A 49 -0.05 2.14 -9.27
N GLN A 50 -0.81 3.13 -8.77
CA GLN A 50 -0.41 4.56 -8.73
C GLN A 50 -0.29 5.07 -7.29
N ARG A 51 -0.41 4.18 -6.30
CA ARG A 51 -0.45 4.55 -4.89
C ARG A 51 0.75 3.95 -4.14
N PRO A 52 1.27 4.68 -3.16
CA PRO A 52 2.14 4.11 -2.15
C PRO A 52 1.48 2.94 -1.40
N PRO A 53 2.26 2.06 -0.75
CA PRO A 53 1.75 0.95 0.05
C PRO A 53 0.64 1.40 1.00
N ALA A 54 -0.51 0.74 0.98
CA ALA A 54 -1.57 1.10 1.90
C ALA A 54 -1.24 0.61 3.32
N TRP A 55 -1.64 1.37 4.33
CA TRP A 55 -1.42 1.03 5.73
C TRP A 55 -2.74 0.70 6.43
N ILE A 56 -2.75 -0.38 7.22
CA ILE A 56 -3.92 -0.90 7.90
C ILE A 56 -3.62 -0.90 9.40
N LEU A 57 -4.44 -0.18 10.16
CA LEU A 57 -4.41 -0.14 11.60
C LEU A 57 -5.57 -0.98 12.13
N VAL A 58 -5.25 -2.04 12.86
CA VAL A 58 -6.23 -2.97 13.42
C VAL A 58 -5.95 -3.23 14.89
N GLU A 59 -6.99 -3.39 15.69
CA GLU A 59 -6.87 -3.75 17.09
C GLU A 59 -6.14 -5.10 17.27
N GLU A 60 -5.32 -5.19 18.32
CA GLU A 60 -4.51 -6.36 18.63
C GLU A 60 -5.32 -7.67 18.65
N GLY A 61 -6.47 -7.70 19.34
CA GLY A 61 -7.32 -8.90 19.44
C GLY A 61 -7.92 -9.37 18.10
N ARG A 62 -7.86 -8.54 17.06
CA ARG A 62 -8.46 -8.80 15.74
C ARG A 62 -7.40 -8.97 14.64
N HIS A 63 -6.15 -8.66 14.95
CA HIS A 63 -5.03 -8.65 14.02
C HIS A 63 -4.84 -10.01 13.33
N ALA A 64 -4.67 -11.09 14.09
CA ALA A 64 -4.38 -12.41 13.52
C ALA A 64 -5.49 -12.90 12.56
N ASN A 65 -6.74 -12.71 12.94
CA ASN A 65 -7.90 -13.08 12.11
C ASN A 65 -7.96 -12.27 10.81
N LEU A 66 -7.69 -10.96 10.87
CA LEU A 66 -7.65 -10.12 9.68
C LEU A 66 -6.49 -10.51 8.76
N VAL A 67 -5.31 -10.79 9.31
CA VAL A 67 -4.13 -11.24 8.55
C VAL A 67 -4.45 -12.53 7.79
N GLU A 68 -5.02 -13.54 8.46
CA GLU A 68 -5.38 -14.80 7.82
C GLU A 68 -6.44 -14.61 6.72
N MET A 69 -7.44 -13.75 6.97
CA MET A 69 -8.46 -13.40 5.99
C MET A 69 -7.90 -12.71 4.75
N LEU A 70 -6.97 -11.77 4.93
CA LEU A 70 -6.30 -11.07 3.83
C LEU A 70 -5.39 -12.04 3.08
N ARG A 71 -4.54 -12.81 3.77
CA ARG A 71 -3.65 -13.81 3.16
C ARG A 71 -4.38 -14.74 2.21
N ARG A 72 -5.49 -15.36 2.65
CA ARG A 72 -6.29 -16.27 1.81
C ARG A 72 -6.88 -15.59 0.57
N ARG A 73 -7.26 -14.32 0.67
CA ARG A 73 -7.85 -13.55 -0.44
C ARG A 73 -6.78 -13.08 -1.43
N LEU A 74 -5.64 -12.64 -0.91
CA LEU A 74 -4.50 -12.21 -1.71
C LEU A 74 -3.88 -13.37 -2.49
N ALA A 75 -3.78 -14.57 -1.90
CA ALA A 75 -3.29 -15.76 -2.58
C ALA A 75 -4.13 -16.18 -3.81
N LYS A 76 -5.39 -15.72 -3.90
CA LYS A 76 -6.28 -15.96 -5.04
C LYS A 76 -6.27 -14.82 -6.06
N THR A 77 -5.48 -13.78 -5.83
CA THR A 77 -5.39 -12.63 -6.73
C THR A 77 -4.36 -12.94 -7.79
N SER A 78 -4.74 -12.83 -9.07
CA SER A 78 -3.78 -12.92 -10.16
C SER A 78 -2.67 -11.89 -9.97
N PRO A 79 -1.42 -12.21 -10.36
CA PRO A 79 -0.38 -11.22 -10.53
C PRO A 79 -0.86 -10.09 -11.43
N LEU A 80 -0.33 -8.91 -11.20
CA LEU A 80 -0.83 -7.70 -11.82
C LEU A 80 0.29 -7.00 -12.57
N PRO A 81 0.03 -6.41 -13.74
CA PRO A 81 1.09 -5.88 -14.60
C PRO A 81 2.01 -4.91 -13.85
N SER A 82 3.32 -5.12 -14.01
CA SER A 82 4.32 -4.22 -13.47
C SER A 82 4.22 -2.86 -14.18
N PRO A 83 4.19 -1.73 -13.46
CA PRO A 83 4.17 -0.44 -14.11
C PRO A 83 5.49 -0.23 -14.88
N PRO A 84 5.47 0.43 -16.06
CA PRO A 84 6.70 0.73 -16.78
C PRO A 84 7.63 1.59 -15.91
N ASN A 85 8.92 1.26 -15.87
CA ASN A 85 9.99 1.96 -15.12
C ASN A 85 10.00 1.76 -13.58
N VAL A 86 9.36 0.72 -13.05
CA VAL A 86 9.41 0.40 -11.61
C VAL A 86 10.33 -0.78 -11.30
N ASP A 87 11.09 -1.23 -12.31
CA ASP A 87 12.03 -2.33 -12.20
C ASP A 87 13.05 -2.06 -11.08
N GLY A 88 13.06 -2.94 -10.08
CA GLY A 88 13.92 -2.83 -8.90
C GLY A 88 13.28 -2.13 -7.69
N LEU A 89 12.51 -1.06 -7.87
CA LEU A 89 11.97 -0.29 -6.74
C LEU A 89 11.04 -1.12 -5.83
N PHE A 90 10.19 -1.95 -6.43
CA PHE A 90 9.31 -2.84 -5.67
C PHE A 90 10.09 -3.91 -4.89
N ARG A 91 11.12 -4.49 -5.51
CA ARG A 91 11.98 -5.50 -4.90
C ARG A 91 12.80 -4.90 -3.76
N ASP A 92 13.43 -3.75 -3.99
CA ASP A 92 14.23 -3.04 -2.99
C ASP A 92 13.38 -2.60 -1.81
N ALA A 93 12.16 -2.14 -2.06
CA ALA A 93 11.21 -1.81 -1.00
C ALA A 93 10.79 -3.04 -0.18
N THR A 94 10.61 -4.19 -0.83
CA THR A 94 10.31 -5.46 -0.17
C THR A 94 11.46 -5.91 0.73
N LEU A 95 12.70 -5.86 0.23
CA LEU A 95 13.90 -6.21 1.00
C LEU A 95 14.11 -5.24 2.17
N ALA A 96 14.02 -3.93 1.92
CA ALA A 96 14.15 -2.92 2.96
C ALA A 96 13.09 -3.06 4.07
N ALA A 97 11.89 -3.56 3.74
CA ALA A 97 10.87 -3.84 4.73
C ALA A 97 11.22 -5.05 5.60
N LEU A 98 11.76 -6.11 5.01
CA LEU A 98 12.26 -7.27 5.75
C LEU A 98 13.42 -6.87 6.67
N ASP A 99 14.39 -6.10 6.17
CA ASP A 99 15.53 -5.59 6.96
C ASP A 99 15.07 -4.65 8.08
N GLY A 100 13.99 -3.90 7.84
CA GLY A 100 13.33 -3.05 8.85
C GLY A 100 12.53 -3.82 9.92
N GLY A 101 12.49 -5.16 9.84
CA GLY A 101 11.82 -6.04 10.81
C GLY A 101 10.33 -6.27 10.51
N ALA A 102 9.82 -5.91 9.34
CA ALA A 102 8.49 -6.34 8.92
C ALA A 102 8.49 -7.83 8.58
N THR A 103 7.34 -8.47 8.69
CA THR A 103 7.18 -9.89 8.34
C THR A 103 6.36 -9.99 7.05
N LEU A 104 6.92 -10.63 6.02
CA LEU A 104 6.22 -10.93 4.78
C LEU A 104 5.29 -12.14 4.98
N VAL A 105 4.00 -11.97 4.72
CA VAL A 105 2.97 -13.02 4.89
C VAL A 105 2.62 -13.69 3.56
N THR A 106 2.58 -12.94 2.48
CA THR A 106 2.33 -13.42 1.11
C THR A 106 2.85 -12.40 0.09
N GLY A 107 3.15 -12.85 -1.12
CA GLY A 107 3.64 -12.01 -2.21
C GLY A 107 5.13 -11.73 -2.12
N GLY A 108 5.53 -10.50 -2.44
CA GLY A 108 6.92 -10.04 -2.42
C GLY A 108 7.73 -10.42 -3.66
N GLN A 109 7.07 -10.96 -4.69
CA GLN A 109 7.70 -11.36 -5.95
C GLN A 109 7.22 -10.48 -7.09
N ASP A 110 8.18 -10.04 -7.89
CA ASP A 110 7.97 -9.53 -9.25
C ASP A 110 8.18 -10.71 -10.20
N LEU A 111 7.09 -11.13 -10.86
CA LEU A 111 7.14 -12.22 -11.83
C LEU A 111 7.31 -11.54 -13.19
N SER A 112 8.54 -11.49 -13.71
CA SER A 112 8.92 -10.68 -14.88
C SER A 112 7.93 -10.67 -16.06
N ASP A 113 7.22 -11.78 -16.30
CA ASP A 113 6.20 -11.90 -17.36
C ASP A 113 4.74 -11.83 -16.88
N ALA A 114 4.47 -12.09 -15.59
CA ALA A 114 3.11 -12.12 -15.02
C ALA A 114 2.77 -10.87 -14.19
N GLY A 115 3.79 -10.08 -13.81
CA GLY A 115 3.72 -8.87 -13.02
C GLY A 115 3.88 -9.07 -11.51
N LEU A 116 3.50 -8.06 -10.75
CA LEU A 116 3.66 -7.96 -9.30
C LEU A 116 2.63 -8.81 -8.55
N GLN A 117 3.11 -9.64 -7.62
CA GLN A 117 2.24 -10.34 -6.69
C GLN A 117 1.71 -9.43 -5.59
N ALA A 118 0.44 -9.63 -5.23
CA ALA A 118 -0.13 -8.93 -4.10
C ALA A 118 0.55 -9.28 -2.78
N THR A 119 1.06 -8.26 -2.11
CA THR A 119 2.02 -8.36 -1.02
C THR A 119 1.41 -7.87 0.29
N LEU A 120 1.59 -8.66 1.34
CA LEU A 120 1.14 -8.32 2.69
C LEU A 120 2.31 -8.39 3.66
N PHE A 121 2.62 -7.26 4.28
CA PHE A 121 3.51 -7.16 5.42
C PHE A 121 2.72 -6.98 6.72
N VAL A 122 3.18 -7.65 7.77
CA VAL A 122 2.69 -7.47 9.14
C VAL A 122 3.83 -7.02 10.05
N ASN A 123 3.49 -6.63 11.29
CA ASN A 123 4.44 -6.08 12.26
C ASN A 123 5.17 -4.83 11.73
N VAL A 124 4.53 -4.08 10.85
CA VAL A 124 5.12 -2.88 10.24
C VAL A 124 5.19 -1.77 11.29
N LYS A 125 6.37 -1.17 11.45
CA LYS A 125 6.58 -0.02 12.34
C LYS A 125 6.32 1.28 11.57
N PRO A 126 5.83 2.35 12.23
CA PRO A 126 5.62 3.66 11.59
C PRO A 126 6.89 4.22 10.97
N SER A 127 8.05 3.99 11.58
CA SER A 127 9.36 4.47 11.10
C SER A 127 9.90 3.71 9.89
N LEU A 128 9.21 2.68 9.40
CA LEU A 128 9.72 1.83 8.34
C LEU A 128 9.68 2.58 7.01
N ARG A 129 10.81 2.61 6.27
CA ARG A 129 10.99 3.42 5.05
C ARG A 129 9.90 3.20 3.99
N LEU A 130 9.37 1.98 3.88
CA LEU A 130 8.23 1.62 3.02
C LEU A 130 7.00 2.53 3.23
N LEU A 131 6.77 3.02 4.45
CA LEU A 131 5.67 3.92 4.79
C LEU A 131 5.93 5.39 4.45
N HIS A 132 7.19 5.76 4.23
CA HIS A 132 7.60 7.15 3.96
C HIS A 132 8.10 7.38 2.54
N ASN A 133 8.39 6.32 1.78
CA ASN A 133 8.77 6.45 0.37
C ASN A 133 7.52 6.48 -0.54
N PRO A 134 7.19 7.63 -1.16
CA PRO A 134 6.05 7.75 -2.08
C PRO A 134 6.31 7.15 -3.47
N GLU A 135 7.56 6.92 -3.83
CA GLU A 135 7.96 6.35 -5.13
C GLU A 135 7.74 4.84 -5.20
N VAL A 136 7.66 4.17 -4.04
CA VAL A 136 7.27 2.77 -4.00
C VAL A 136 5.81 2.68 -4.36
N GLN A 137 5.50 2.15 -5.54
CA GLN A 137 4.13 1.92 -6.01
C GLN A 137 3.90 0.43 -6.20
N GLY A 138 2.65 -0.02 -6.09
CA GLY A 138 2.28 -1.40 -6.37
C GLY A 138 1.40 -2.05 -5.29
N PRO A 139 1.24 -3.39 -5.35
CA PRO A 139 0.25 -4.11 -4.58
C PRO A 139 0.80 -4.43 -3.19
N ILE A 140 1.15 -3.41 -2.42
CA ILE A 140 1.66 -3.59 -1.06
C ILE A 140 0.61 -3.15 -0.04
N LEU A 141 0.26 -4.07 0.86
CA LEU A 141 -0.48 -3.82 2.09
C LEU A 141 0.44 -3.96 3.29
N CYS A 142 0.43 -2.96 4.17
CA CYS A 142 1.14 -2.96 5.44
C CYS A 142 0.11 -3.02 6.55
N LEU A 143 0.29 -3.91 7.53
CA LEU A 143 -0.65 -4.07 8.63
C LEU A 143 0.07 -3.96 9.97
N SER A 144 -0.47 -3.12 10.84
CA SER A 144 0.06 -2.84 12.17
C SER A 144 -1.03 -2.99 13.23
N ARG A 145 -0.61 -3.46 14.40
CA ARG A 145 -1.45 -3.49 15.59
C ARG A 145 -1.62 -2.08 16.14
N SER A 146 -2.80 -1.80 16.66
CA SER A 146 -3.10 -0.60 17.41
C SER A 146 -3.83 -0.96 18.70
N SER A 147 -3.55 -0.22 19.77
CA SER A 147 -4.25 -0.37 21.05
C SER A 147 -5.53 0.48 21.13
N GLY A 148 -5.89 1.19 20.06
CA GLY A 148 -7.14 1.95 20.00
C GLY A 148 -7.04 3.28 19.26
N PRO A 149 -8.07 4.14 19.35
CA PRO A 149 -8.17 5.40 18.63
C PRO A 149 -7.03 6.38 18.92
N GLU A 150 -6.64 6.55 20.20
CA GLU A 150 -5.54 7.43 20.59
C GLU A 150 -4.21 6.98 19.99
N ARG A 151 -3.96 5.67 20.00
CA ARG A 151 -2.78 5.11 19.36
C ARG A 151 -2.82 5.30 17.85
N ASN A 152 -3.97 5.11 17.20
CA ASN A 152 -4.11 5.38 15.76
C ASN A 152 -3.76 6.84 15.44
N ARG A 153 -4.25 7.79 16.24
CA ARG A 153 -3.95 9.20 16.07
C ARG A 153 -2.45 9.47 16.19
N PHE A 154 -1.82 9.00 17.27
CA PHE A 154 -0.37 9.13 17.47
C PHE A 154 0.43 8.54 16.31
N LEU A 155 0.06 7.35 15.82
CA LEU A 155 0.72 6.70 14.69
C LEU A 155 0.58 7.49 13.38
N LEU A 156 -0.58 8.12 13.16
CA LEU A 156 -0.83 8.96 11.99
C LEU A 156 -0.07 10.29 12.05
N GLU A 157 0.10 10.88 13.23
CA GLU A 157 0.85 12.12 13.45
C GLU A 157 2.36 11.94 13.18
N GLN A 158 2.87 10.70 13.22
CA GLN A 158 4.26 10.38 12.86
C GLN A 158 4.50 10.23 11.35
N MET A 159 3.47 10.34 10.52
CA MET A 159 3.61 10.19 9.07
C MET A 159 4.05 11.51 8.44
N GLU A 160 5.22 11.51 7.80
CA GLU A 160 5.75 12.67 7.06
C GLU A 160 5.09 12.81 5.69
N SER A 161 4.61 11.70 5.12
CA SER A 161 3.93 11.67 3.83
C SER A 161 2.44 12.03 3.94
N PRO A 162 1.84 12.69 2.92
CA PRO A 162 0.40 12.93 2.86
C PRO A 162 -0.41 11.63 2.97
N VAL A 163 -1.29 11.57 3.97
CA VAL A 163 -2.18 10.42 4.22
C VAL A 163 -3.63 10.74 3.84
N ARG A 164 -4.31 9.75 3.28
CA ARG A 164 -5.77 9.76 3.09
C ARG A 164 -6.39 8.68 3.95
N LEU A 165 -6.99 9.11 5.05
CA LEU A 165 -7.69 8.24 5.98
C LEU A 165 -8.98 7.70 5.33
N HIS A 166 -9.14 6.38 5.34
CA HIS A 166 -10.38 5.71 4.97
C HIS A 166 -11.10 5.23 6.24
N ARG A 167 -12.30 5.77 6.44
CA ARG A 167 -13.22 5.33 7.48
C ARG A 167 -14.28 4.45 6.84
N PHE A 168 -14.49 3.27 7.43
CA PHE A 168 -15.59 2.40 7.01
C PHE A 168 -16.89 3.02 7.50
N GLN A 169 -17.77 3.37 6.57
CA GLN A 169 -19.12 3.80 6.92
C GLN A 169 -19.94 2.57 7.28
N THR A 170 -20.51 2.55 8.48
CA THR A 170 -21.62 1.68 8.84
C THR A 170 -22.84 2.16 8.07
N GLN A 171 -23.36 1.39 7.12
CA GLN A 171 -24.69 1.67 6.58
C GLN A 171 -25.67 1.42 7.72
N ARG A 172 -26.35 2.47 8.20
CA ARG A 172 -27.52 2.27 9.05
C ARG A 172 -28.58 1.64 8.16
N THR A 173 -28.81 0.35 8.32
CA THR A 173 -30.06 -0.28 7.90
C THR A 173 -31.16 0.32 8.76
N GLU A 174 -31.79 1.38 8.27
CA GLU A 174 -33.11 1.79 8.73
C GLU A 174 -34.05 0.61 8.41
N SER A 175 -34.58 0.00 9.47
CA SER A 175 -35.60 -1.06 9.40
C SER A 175 -36.99 -0.45 9.54
#